data_AF-A0A0D8HHV0-F1
#
_entry.id   AF-A0A0D8HHV0-F1
#
_cell.length_a   1.000
_cell.length_b   1.000
_cell.length_c   1.000
_cell.angle_alpha   90.00
_cell.angle_beta   90.00
_cell.angle_gamma   90.00
#
_symmetry.space_group_name_H-M   'P 1'
#
loop_
_entity.id
_entity.type
_entity.pdbx_description
1 polymer ?
#
loop_
_entity_poly.entity_id
_entity_poly.type
_entity_poly.pdbx_seq_one_letter_code
_entity_poly.pdbx_strand_id
1 'polypeptide(L)'
;MVGDLESQPSVSKSAVIYARVSSVDQKSDLDRQVARVLTWATEHGYSIDRVVTEVGSALNGHRRKFLSLLKDPTVDTILVEHRYRFCRFGAEYIEAALEAQSRKLVVVDPAEVDDDLVRDVTELLTSLCVRLYGRSSAANKAQRAIDAVCS
;
A
#
# COMPACT_ATOMS: atom_id res chain seq x y z
N MET A 1 -7.45 -52.95 11.83
CA MET A 1 -7.35 -51.78 12.73
C MET A 1 -6.01 -51.12 12.49
N VAL A 2 -5.92 -50.27 11.47
CA VAL A 2 -4.87 -49.27 11.21
C VAL A 2 -5.59 -48.30 10.25
N GLY A 3 -6.20 -47.20 10.68
CA GLY A 3 -5.57 -46.07 11.34
C GLY A 3 -5.47 -44.96 10.29
N ASP A 4 -6.59 -44.27 10.05
CA ASP A 4 -6.72 -43.22 9.05
C ASP A 4 -5.68 -42.11 9.26
N LEU A 5 -4.98 -41.72 8.20
CA LEU A 5 -4.14 -40.52 8.19
C LEU A 5 -5.05 -39.29 8.19
N GLU A 6 -5.45 -38.83 9.37
CA GLU A 6 -5.95 -37.47 9.55
C GLU A 6 -4.81 -36.49 9.24
N SER A 7 -4.82 -35.99 8.01
CA SER A 7 -4.02 -34.83 7.62
C SER A 7 -4.56 -33.63 8.40
N GLN A 8 -3.85 -33.23 9.46
CA GLN A 8 -4.21 -32.02 10.19
C GLN A 8 -4.22 -30.83 9.21
N PRO A 9 -5.27 -29.99 9.22
CA PRO A 9 -5.27 -28.80 8.39
C PRO A 9 -4.13 -27.92 8.87
N SER A 10 -3.11 -27.74 8.04
CA SER A 10 -2.16 -26.66 8.21
C SER A 10 -2.98 -25.37 8.25
N VAL A 11 -3.08 -24.73 9.41
CA VAL A 11 -3.82 -23.48 9.56
C VAL A 11 -3.14 -22.45 8.66
N SER A 12 -3.72 -22.27 7.46
CA SER A 12 -3.24 -21.27 6.51
C SER A 12 -3.44 -19.90 7.14
N LYS A 13 -2.40 -19.07 7.11
CA LYS A 13 -2.48 -17.72 7.65
C LYS A 13 -3.40 -16.93 6.72
N SER A 14 -4.61 -16.60 7.18
CA SER A 14 -5.53 -15.79 6.40
C SER A 14 -5.00 -14.36 6.28
N ALA A 15 -4.97 -13.81 5.08
CA ALA A 15 -4.48 -12.47 4.82
C ALA A 15 -5.33 -11.73 3.77
N VAL A 16 -5.29 -10.41 3.86
CA VAL A 16 -5.90 -9.50 2.88
C VAL A 16 -4.80 -8.82 2.10
N ILE A 17 -4.91 -8.82 0.77
CA ILE A 17 -4.01 -8.06 -0.09
C ILE A 17 -4.52 -6.63 -0.20
N TYR A 18 -3.66 -5.65 0.03
CA TYR A 18 -3.92 -4.25 -0.29
C TYR A 18 -2.96 -3.78 -1.38
N ALA A 19 -3.53 -3.34 -2.51
CA ALA A 19 -2.81 -2.83 -3.66
C ALA A 19 -3.28 -1.40 -3.99
N ARG A 20 -2.34 -0.54 -4.39
CA ARG A 20 -2.61 0.88 -4.63
C ARG A 20 -1.79 1.41 -5.79
N VAL A 21 -2.41 2.27 -6.59
CA VAL A 21 -1.73 3.14 -7.56
C VAL A 21 -2.19 4.59 -7.39
N SER A 22 -1.40 5.55 -7.89
CA SER A 22 -1.68 6.96 -7.70
C SER A 22 -2.73 7.50 -8.70
N SER A 23 -2.78 6.97 -9.93
CA SER A 23 -3.74 7.34 -10.97
C SER A 23 -4.49 6.14 -11.55
N VAL A 24 -5.68 6.38 -12.09
CA VAL A 24 -6.50 5.38 -12.79
C VAL A 24 -5.76 4.82 -14.02
N ASP A 25 -4.92 5.62 -14.66
CA ASP A 25 -4.14 5.21 -15.84
C ASP A 25 -3.12 4.10 -15.53
N GLN A 26 -2.82 3.88 -14.25
CA GLN A 26 -1.93 2.81 -13.77
C GLN A 26 -2.67 1.51 -13.45
N LYS A 27 -3.91 1.34 -13.91
CA LYS A 27 -4.71 0.13 -13.62
C LYS A 27 -4.00 -1.18 -13.99
N SER A 28 -3.25 -1.19 -15.09
CA SER A 28 -2.46 -2.37 -15.50
C SER A 28 -1.32 -2.68 -14.53
N ASP A 29 -0.72 -1.67 -13.87
CA ASP A 29 0.27 -1.89 -12.81
C ASP A 29 -0.39 -2.44 -11.54
N LEU A 30 -1.60 -1.96 -11.21
CA LEU A 30 -2.37 -2.44 -10.07
C LEU A 30 -2.66 -3.95 -10.17
N ASP A 31 -3.07 -4.42 -11.34
CA ASP A 31 -3.32 -5.85 -11.58
C ASP A 31 -2.03 -6.68 -11.47
N ARG A 32 -0.90 -6.17 -11.96
CA ARG A 32 0.41 -6.82 -11.83
C ARG A 32 0.90 -6.86 -10.38
N GLN A 33 0.72 -5.79 -9.62
CA GLN A 33 1.02 -5.73 -8.19
C GLN A 33 0.23 -6.80 -7.43
N VAL A 34 -1.08 -6.91 -7.68
CA VAL A 34 -1.91 -7.95 -7.06
C VAL A 34 -1.38 -9.35 -7.40
N ALA A 35 -1.04 -9.60 -8.67
CA ALA A 35 -0.51 -10.89 -9.10
C ALA A 35 0.81 -11.25 -8.39
N ARG A 36 1.75 -10.31 -8.27
CA ARG A 36 3.03 -10.54 -7.58
C ARG A 36 2.84 -10.84 -6.09
N VAL A 37 1.97 -10.09 -5.41
CA VAL A 37 1.64 -10.33 -4.00
C VAL A 37 0.93 -11.67 -3.81
N LEU A 38 0.02 -12.05 -4.72
CA LEU A 38 -0.65 -13.35 -4.69
C LEU A 38 0.33 -14.52 -4.82
N THR A 39 1.26 -14.44 -5.77
CA THR A 39 2.30 -15.45 -5.96
C THR A 39 3.13 -15.61 -4.70
N TRP A 40 3.66 -14.51 -4.16
CA TRP A 40 4.44 -14.53 -2.94
C TRP A 40 3.65 -15.07 -1.75
N ALA A 41 2.39 -14.66 -1.59
CA ALA A 41 1.53 -15.10 -0.50
C ALA A 41 1.34 -16.63 -0.51
N THR A 42 1.10 -17.19 -1.70
CA THR A 42 0.94 -18.62 -1.90
C THR A 42 2.21 -19.38 -1.55
N GLU A 43 3.37 -18.89 -1.99
CA GLU A 43 4.69 -19.47 -1.69
C GLU A 43 5.00 -19.46 -0.18
N HIS A 44 4.46 -18.50 0.56
CA HIS A 44 4.67 -18.34 2.00
C HIS A 44 3.54 -18.93 2.87
N GLY A 45 2.62 -19.68 2.27
CA GLY A 45 1.55 -20.40 2.97
C GLY A 45 0.41 -19.53 3.50
N TYR A 46 0.22 -18.34 2.92
CA TYR A 46 -0.95 -17.51 3.19
C TYR A 46 -2.15 -17.95 2.34
N SER A 47 -3.33 -17.96 2.95
CA SER A 47 -4.60 -18.00 2.24
C SER A 47 -5.13 -16.57 2.09
N ILE A 48 -5.59 -16.19 0.90
CA ILE A 48 -6.08 -14.84 0.66
C ILE A 48 -7.60 -14.80 0.84
N ASP A 49 -8.06 -14.08 1.86
CA ASP A 49 -9.49 -13.84 2.10
C ASP A 49 -10.09 -12.95 1.01
N ARG A 50 -9.42 -11.81 0.74
CA ARG A 50 -9.84 -10.86 -0.29
C ARG A 50 -8.71 -9.96 -0.77
N VAL A 51 -8.91 -9.36 -1.93
CA VAL A 51 -8.03 -8.34 -2.51
C VAL A 51 -8.74 -6.99 -2.47
N VAL A 52 -8.06 -5.99 -1.94
CA VAL A 52 -8.54 -4.60 -1.89
C VAL A 52 -7.62 -3.73 -2.73
N THR A 53 -8.18 -3.14 -3.79
CA THR A 53 -7.46 -2.24 -4.68
C THR A 53 -7.95 -0.81 -4.51
N GLU A 54 -7.06 0.17 -4.52
CA GLU A 54 -7.43 1.58 -4.35
C GLU A 54 -6.61 2.51 -5.26
N VAL A 55 -7.26 3.52 -5.84
CA VAL A 55 -6.58 4.57 -6.59
C VAL A 55 -6.53 5.83 -5.74
N GLY A 56 -5.34 6.38 -5.58
CA GLY A 56 -5.10 7.64 -4.88
C GLY A 56 -3.68 7.72 -4.34
N SER A 57 -3.22 8.94 -4.10
CA SER A 57 -1.91 9.27 -3.54
C SER A 57 -1.55 8.48 -2.28
N ALA A 58 -0.27 8.10 -2.11
CA ALA A 58 0.24 7.54 -0.85
C ALA A 58 0.16 8.54 0.31
N LEU A 59 0.04 9.84 0.00
CA LEU A 59 -0.04 10.95 0.95
C LEU A 59 -1.47 11.24 1.41
N ASN A 60 -2.47 10.66 0.75
CA ASN A 60 -3.85 10.85 1.11
C ASN A 60 -4.24 10.02 2.34
N GLY A 61 -4.25 10.64 3.52
CA GLY A 61 -4.69 10.00 4.77
C GLY A 61 -6.17 9.59 4.82
N HIS A 62 -6.98 9.94 3.82
CA HIS A 62 -8.42 9.67 3.76
C HIS A 62 -8.80 8.56 2.78
N ARG A 63 -7.86 7.68 2.41
CA ARG A 63 -8.10 6.48 1.59
C ARG A 63 -9.13 5.56 2.26
N ARG A 64 -10.36 5.57 1.75
CA ARG A 64 -11.53 4.94 2.40
C ARG A 64 -11.37 3.43 2.52
N LYS A 65 -10.84 2.75 1.49
CA LYS A 65 -10.71 1.29 1.52
C LYS A 65 -9.61 0.87 2.48
N PHE A 66 -8.47 1.57 2.46
CA PHE A 66 -7.40 1.33 3.42
C PHE A 66 -7.85 1.57 4.87
N LEU A 67 -8.50 2.70 5.15
CA LEU A 67 -9.05 2.98 6.48
C LEU A 67 -10.09 1.94 6.91
N SER A 68 -10.87 1.39 5.98
CA SER A 68 -11.80 0.30 6.27
C SER A 68 -11.05 -0.97 6.71
N LEU A 69 -9.92 -1.31 6.09
CA LEU A 69 -9.10 -2.45 6.50
C LEU A 69 -8.48 -2.25 7.89
N LEU A 70 -7.97 -1.05 8.17
CA LEU A 70 -7.39 -0.75 9.48
C LEU A 70 -8.44 -0.82 10.60
N LYS A 71 -9.70 -0.44 10.31
CA LYS A 71 -10.81 -0.48 11.27
C LYS A 71 -11.44 -1.86 11.45
N ASP A 72 -11.25 -2.77 10.49
CA ASP A 72 -11.82 -4.11 10.54
C ASP A 72 -10.99 -5.01 11.47
N PRO A 73 -11.49 -5.37 12.67
CA PRO A 73 -10.74 -6.18 13.61
C PRO A 73 -10.60 -7.64 13.18
N THR A 74 -11.34 -8.08 12.15
CA THR A 74 -11.26 -9.45 11.62
C THR A 74 -10.08 -9.66 10.67
N VAL A 75 -9.41 -8.57 10.27
CA VAL A 75 -8.26 -8.62 9.37
C VAL A 75 -6.97 -8.72 10.18
N ASP A 76 -6.46 -9.93 10.34
CA ASP A 76 -5.24 -10.22 11.10
C ASP A 76 -3.96 -9.84 10.37
N THR A 77 -3.90 -10.11 9.06
CA THR A 77 -2.71 -9.85 8.23
C THR A 77 -3.07 -9.07 6.99
N ILE A 78 -2.37 -7.97 6.76
CA ILE A 78 -2.46 -7.16 5.54
C ILE A 78 -1.15 -7.32 4.77
N LEU A 79 -1.24 -7.81 3.53
CA LEU A 79 -0.10 -7.91 2.62
C LEU A 79 -0.09 -6.68 1.71
N VAL A 80 1.05 -6.02 1.64
CA VAL A 80 1.33 -4.93 0.70
C VAL A 80 2.59 -5.26 -0.08
N GLU A 81 2.69 -4.79 -1.32
CA GLU A 81 3.89 -5.03 -2.10
C GLU A 81 5.08 -4.27 -1.54
N HIS A 82 4.99 -2.94 -1.49
CA HIS A 82 6.07 -2.06 -1.06
C HIS A 82 5.62 -1.12 0.06
N ARG A 83 6.51 -0.87 1.04
CA ARG A 83 6.25 -0.01 2.20
C ARG A 83 5.87 1.42 1.78
N TYR A 84 6.70 2.04 0.94
CA TYR A 84 6.51 3.44 0.55
C TYR A 84 5.41 3.63 -0.50
N ARG A 85 4.99 2.56 -1.19
CA ARG A 85 3.81 2.63 -2.04
C ARG A 85 2.53 2.67 -1.22
N PHE A 86 2.40 2.02 -0.06
CA PHE A 86 1.13 2.10 0.67
C PHE A 86 1.03 3.36 1.52
N CYS A 87 2.15 3.84 2.09
CA CYS A 87 2.17 5.03 2.93
C CYS A 87 3.56 5.68 2.88
N ARG A 88 3.63 6.92 2.37
CA ARG A 88 4.91 7.65 2.26
C ARG A 88 5.49 8.02 3.64
N PHE A 89 4.62 8.28 4.62
CA PHE A 89 4.99 8.66 5.97
C PHE A 89 4.07 8.01 7.00
N GLY A 90 4.62 7.51 8.10
CA GLY A 90 3.83 6.95 9.20
C GLY A 90 3.45 5.48 9.01
N ALA A 91 4.13 4.78 8.09
CA ALA A 91 4.08 3.33 7.99
C ALA A 91 4.43 2.67 9.34
N GLU A 92 5.44 3.20 10.03
CA GLU A 92 5.90 2.78 11.36
C GLU A 92 4.79 2.88 12.40
N TYR A 93 4.00 3.96 12.36
CA TYR A 93 2.89 4.15 13.31
C TYR A 93 1.74 3.19 13.02
N ILE A 94 1.47 2.91 11.74
CA ILE A 94 0.45 1.93 11.34
C ILE A 94 0.89 0.53 11.76
N GLU A 95 2.15 0.15 11.51
CA GLU A 95 2.73 -1.12 11.95
C GLU A 95 2.63 -1.28 13.46
N ALA A 96 3.09 -0.30 14.24
CA ALA A 96 3.01 -0.33 15.70
C ALA A 96 1.55 -0.43 16.21
N ALA A 97 0.62 0.27 15.57
CA ALA A 97 -0.81 0.21 15.96
C ALA A 97 -1.45 -1.15 15.64
N LEU A 98 -1.06 -1.80 14.53
CA LEU A 98 -1.49 -3.15 14.19
C LEU A 98 -0.87 -4.17 15.15
N GLU A 99 0.44 -4.05 15.44
CA GLU A 99 1.14 -4.93 16.38
C GLU A 99 0.53 -4.89 17.78
N ALA A 100 0.13 -3.71 18.26
CA ALA A 100 -0.58 -3.55 19.53
C ALA A 100 -1.92 -4.31 19.58
N GLN A 101 -2.48 -4.66 18.42
CA GLN A 101 -3.70 -5.45 18.26
C GLN A 101 -3.40 -6.92 17.87
N SER A 102 -2.14 -7.36 17.93
CA SER A 102 -1.68 -8.67 17.42
C SER A 102 -1.93 -8.89 15.92
N ARG A 103 -2.05 -7.80 15.17
CA ARG A 103 -2.23 -7.78 13.71
C ARG A 103 -0.91 -7.46 13.03
N LYS A 104 -0.79 -7.81 11.75
CA LYS A 104 0.46 -7.70 10.99
C LYS A 104 0.25 -6.96 9.68
N LEU A 105 1.19 -6.08 9.38
CA LEU A 105 1.41 -5.57 8.03
C LEU A 105 2.66 -6.24 7.49
N VAL A 106 2.56 -6.92 6.35
CA VAL A 106 3.67 -7.63 5.72
C VAL A 106 3.97 -6.97 4.39
N VAL A 107 5.22 -6.54 4.23
CA VAL A 107 5.75 -6.00 2.99
C VAL A 107 6.40 -7.14 2.20
N VAL A 108 5.89 -7.41 1.00
CA VAL A 108 6.31 -8.53 0.15
C VAL A 108 7.65 -8.29 -0.53
N ASP A 109 7.86 -7.07 -1.01
CA ASP A 109 9.10 -6.67 -1.68
C ASP A 109 9.63 -5.36 -1.05
N PRO A 110 10.77 -5.41 -0.35
CA PRO A 110 11.37 -4.21 0.23
C PRO A 110 12.03 -3.29 -0.81
N ALA A 111 12.24 -3.74 -2.05
CA ALA A 111 12.87 -2.91 -3.08
C ALA A 111 11.94 -1.75 -3.47
N GLU A 112 12.45 -0.52 -3.45
CA GLU A 112 11.67 0.65 -3.83
C GLU A 112 11.52 0.78 -5.35
N VAL A 113 10.40 1.35 -5.80
CA VAL A 113 10.21 1.75 -7.20
C VAL A 113 10.19 3.28 -7.26
N ASP A 114 11.22 3.86 -7.89
CA ASP A 114 11.49 5.31 -7.91
C ASP A 114 10.35 6.17 -8.50
N ASP A 115 9.56 5.63 -9.43
CA ASP A 115 8.52 6.40 -10.15
C ASP A 115 7.39 6.91 -9.23
N ASP A 116 7.04 6.18 -8.18
CA ASP A 116 6.00 6.61 -7.23
C ASP A 116 6.50 7.73 -6.30
N LEU A 117 7.80 7.76 -6.00
CA LEU A 117 8.41 8.80 -5.17
C LEU A 117 8.35 10.18 -5.84
N VAL A 118 8.75 10.27 -7.11
CA VAL A 118 8.72 11.54 -7.86
C VAL A 118 7.30 12.09 -7.91
N ARG A 119 6.31 11.22 -8.13
CA ARG A 119 4.90 11.61 -8.19
C ARG A 119 4.38 12.08 -6.83
N ASP A 120 4.67 11.36 -5.76
CA ASP A 120 4.29 11.76 -4.40
C ASP A 120 4.92 13.12 -4.02
N VAL A 121 6.19 13.35 -4.30
CA VAL A 121 6.85 14.65 -4.06
C VAL A 121 6.22 15.75 -4.89
N THR A 122 5.89 15.47 -6.16
CA THR A 122 5.19 16.42 -7.02
C THR A 122 3.83 16.81 -6.46
N GLU A 123 3.07 15.85 -5.93
CA GLU A 123 1.78 16.09 -5.29
C GLU A 123 1.91 16.88 -3.99
N LEU A 124 2.92 16.58 -3.15
CA LEU A 124 3.23 17.37 -1.94
C LEU A 124 3.52 18.82 -2.28
N LEU A 125 4.44 19.05 -3.20
CA LEU A 125 4.87 20.40 -3.59
C LEU A 125 3.72 21.16 -4.25
N THR A 126 2.91 20.48 -5.07
CA THR A 126 1.71 21.06 -5.66
C THR A 126 0.70 21.47 -4.59
N SER A 127 0.40 20.60 -3.63
CA SER A 127 -0.50 20.89 -2.51
C SER A 127 -0.01 22.07 -1.67
N LEU A 128 1.29 22.10 -1.36
CA LEU A 128 1.94 23.20 -0.64
C LEU A 128 1.83 24.51 -1.45
N CYS A 129 2.13 24.47 -2.75
CA CYS A 129 2.04 25.62 -3.62
C CYS A 129 0.60 26.14 -3.78
N VAL A 130 -0.40 25.26 -3.80
CA VAL A 130 -1.83 25.66 -3.78
C VAL A 130 -2.15 26.42 -2.50
N ARG A 131 -1.68 25.93 -1.35
CA ARG A 131 -1.93 26.56 -0.04
C ARG A 131 -1.19 27.88 0.13
N LEU A 132 0.04 27.99 -0.37
CA LEU A 132 0.88 29.19 -0.23
C LEU A 132 0.57 30.28 -1.27
N TYR A 133 0.23 29.89 -2.51
CA TYR A 133 0.17 30.83 -3.64
C TYR A 133 -1.17 30.87 -4.38
N GLY A 134 -2.16 30.07 -3.95
CA GLY A 134 -3.46 29.95 -4.62
C GLY A 134 -3.41 29.08 -5.89
N ARG A 135 -4.59 28.58 -6.30
CA ARG A 135 -4.76 27.58 -7.39
C ARG A 135 -4.10 27.96 -8.71
N SER A 136 -4.13 29.24 -9.09
CA SER A 136 -3.75 29.70 -10.43
C SER A 136 -2.25 29.65 -10.71
N SER A 137 -1.39 29.63 -9.68
CA SER A 137 0.07 29.64 -9.85
C SER A 137 0.78 28.39 -9.31
N ALA A 138 0.03 27.45 -8.72
CA ALA A 138 0.60 26.36 -7.95
C ALA A 138 1.32 25.29 -8.78
N ALA A 139 0.71 24.82 -9.87
CA ALA A 139 1.29 23.78 -10.71
C ALA A 139 2.61 24.22 -11.36
N ASN A 140 2.65 25.42 -11.96
CA ASN A 140 3.86 25.95 -12.59
C ASN A 140 4.99 26.23 -11.58
N LYS A 141 4.66 26.65 -10.35
CA LYS A 141 5.66 26.88 -9.30
C LYS A 141 6.18 25.58 -8.70
N ALA A 142 5.31 24.59 -8.49
CA ALA A 142 5.73 23.27 -8.03
C ALA A 142 6.67 22.62 -9.04
N GLN A 143 6.35 22.67 -10.34
CA GLN A 143 7.22 22.15 -11.39
C GLN A 143 8.59 22.84 -11.38
N ARG A 144 8.64 24.18 -11.34
CA ARG A 144 9.90 24.93 -11.26
C ARG A 144 10.73 24.58 -10.01
N ALA A 145 10.08 24.34 -8.88
CA ALA A 145 10.78 23.95 -7.66
C ALA A 145 11.39 22.54 -7.78
N ILE A 146 10.69 21.61 -8.44
CA ILE A 146 11.21 20.27 -8.73
C ILE A 146 12.40 20.37 -9.68
N ASP A 147 12.25 21.10 -10.78
CA ASP A 147 13.31 21.27 -11.78
C ASP A 147 14.59 21.89 -11.17
N ALA A 148 14.44 22.81 -10.21
CA ALA A 148 15.55 23.45 -9.51
C ALA A 148 16.24 22.55 -8.47
N VAL A 149 15.59 21.49 -7.99
CA VAL A 149 16.15 20.55 -6.99
C VAL A 149 16.73 19.30 -7.66
N CYS A 150 16.23 18.94 -8.85
CA CYS A 150 16.67 17.78 -9.62
C CYS A 150 17.71 18.11 -10.72
N SER A 151 18.29 19.32 -10.73
CA SER A 151 19.34 19.75 -11.66
C SER A 151 20.76 19.58 -11.12
#